data_AF-A0A925REF2-F1
#
_entry.id   AF-A0A925REF2-F1
#
_cell.length_a   1.000
_cell.length_b   1.000
_cell.length_c   1.000
_cell.angle_alpha   90.00
_cell.angle_beta   90.00
_cell.angle_gamma   90.00
#
_symmetry.space_group_name_H-M   'P 1'
#
loop_
_entity.id
_entity.type
_entity.pdbx_description
1 polymer ?
#
loop_
_entity_poly.entity_id
_entity_poly.type
_entity_poly.pdbx_seq_one_letter_code
_entity_poly.pdbx_strand_id
1 'polypeptide(L)'
;MVLGYVPTSYGKLPVKDVQRDLDAWRRMYPRVHGVFFDEMIYEDTVAAVDHQKKLNTAAHNIGYWPTVANPGTDTPGRYFATEAADVIVVHESDRWPTEAQLHGNYFGGYSDYPPTTRATLMYSQAMCDPNAIKMARRYSRWIYVTQDTYKLNDADHPNPWDNLSGHLETMCRTLAE
;
A
#
# COMPACT_ATOMS: atom_id res chain seq x y z
N MET A 1 -11.39 10.30 -2.02
CA MET A 1 -11.63 8.90 -1.63
C MET A 1 -11.08 8.70 -0.22
N VAL A 2 -11.69 7.85 0.59
CA VAL A 2 -11.25 7.55 1.97
C VAL A 2 -11.28 6.04 2.16
N LEU A 3 -10.23 5.49 2.76
CA LEU A 3 -10.07 4.06 3.04
C LEU A 3 -10.05 3.81 4.54
N GLY A 4 -10.69 2.74 5.00
CA GLY A 4 -10.60 2.27 6.39
C GLY A 4 -9.32 1.47 6.61
N TYR A 5 -8.56 1.80 7.65
CA TYR A 5 -7.34 1.06 8.02
C TYR A 5 -7.71 -0.26 8.71
N VAL A 6 -7.15 -1.38 8.25
CA VAL A 6 -7.36 -2.72 8.81
C VAL A 6 -6.01 -3.44 8.94
N PRO A 7 -5.48 -3.65 10.15
CA PRO A 7 -4.25 -4.41 10.31
C PRO A 7 -4.52 -5.90 10.07
N THR A 8 -3.59 -6.60 9.44
CA THR A 8 -3.71 -8.04 9.16
C THR A 8 -2.64 -8.90 9.86
N SER A 9 -1.66 -8.26 10.50
CA SER A 9 -0.58 -8.92 11.25
C SER A 9 0.14 -10.01 10.44
N TYR A 10 0.42 -9.72 9.17
CA TYR A 10 1.08 -10.62 8.23
C TYR A 10 0.34 -11.97 8.11
N GLY A 11 -1.00 -11.90 8.06
CA GLY A 11 -1.88 -13.06 7.94
C GLY A 11 -2.04 -13.90 9.22
N LYS A 12 -1.51 -13.43 10.36
CA LYS A 12 -1.66 -14.11 11.66
C LYS A 12 -3.04 -13.87 12.28
N LEU A 13 -3.73 -12.80 11.89
CA LEU A 13 -5.10 -12.57 12.35
C LEU A 13 -6.07 -13.54 11.67
N PRO A 14 -6.99 -14.16 12.42
CA PRO A 14 -8.07 -14.95 11.82
C PRO A 14 -8.90 -14.10 10.86
N VAL A 15 -9.26 -14.67 9.70
CA VAL A 15 -10.09 -13.98 8.68
C VAL A 15 -11.37 -13.40 9.26
N LYS A 16 -11.99 -14.08 10.23
CA LYS A 16 -13.20 -13.60 10.92
C LYS A 16 -12.99 -12.29 11.71
N ASP A 17 -11.78 -12.07 12.23
CA ASP A 17 -11.47 -10.88 13.02
C ASP A 17 -11.23 -9.70 12.07
N VAL A 18 -10.53 -9.93 10.95
CA VAL A 18 -10.41 -8.96 9.85
C VAL A 18 -11.80 -8.58 9.30
N GLN A 19 -12.70 -9.55 9.09
CA GLN A 19 -14.08 -9.28 8.67
C GLN A 19 -14.85 -8.43 9.68
N ARG A 20 -14.64 -8.65 10.98
CA ARG A 20 -15.26 -7.81 12.02
C ARG A 20 -14.79 -6.36 11.93
N ASP A 21 -13.52 -6.12 11.60
CA ASP A 21 -13.00 -4.77 11.42
C ASP A 21 -13.56 -4.12 10.14
N LEU A 22 -13.70 -4.87 9.06
CA LEU A 22 -14.37 -4.42 7.83
C LEU A 22 -15.82 -3.98 8.09
N ASP A 23 -16.60 -4.79 8.82
CA ASP A 23 -17.98 -4.48 9.21
C ASP A 23 -18.05 -3.28 10.17
N ALA A 24 -17.07 -3.18 11.08
CA ALA A 24 -16.94 -2.06 12.01
C ALA A 24 -16.77 -0.73 11.26
N TRP A 25 -15.89 -0.69 10.25
CA TRP A 25 -15.75 0.47 9.36
C TRP A 25 -17.07 0.81 8.65
N ARG A 26 -17.80 -0.19 8.16
CA ARG A 26 -19.04 0.03 7.39
C ARG A 26 -20.13 0.64 8.26
N ARG A 27 -20.22 0.15 9.49
CA ARG A 27 -21.19 0.60 10.50
C ARG A 27 -20.87 2.00 11.04
N MET A 28 -19.60 2.25 11.36
CA MET A 28 -19.19 3.53 11.98
C MET A 28 -19.02 4.64 10.96
N TYR A 29 -18.56 4.32 9.75
CA TYR A 29 -18.20 5.27 8.71
C TYR A 29 -18.76 4.84 7.35
N PRO A 30 -20.09 4.92 7.14
CA PRO A 30 -20.75 4.39 5.94
C PRO A 30 -20.34 5.07 4.63
N ARG A 31 -19.59 6.17 4.67
CA ARG A 31 -19.03 6.90 3.52
C ARG A 31 -17.58 6.52 3.18
N VAL A 32 -16.98 5.59 3.91
CA VAL A 32 -15.70 4.99 3.54
C VAL A 32 -15.89 4.21 2.24
N HIS A 33 -14.97 4.37 1.31
CA HIS A 33 -15.08 3.86 -0.06
C HIS A 33 -14.42 2.49 -0.19
N GLY A 34 -13.29 2.31 0.48
CA GLY A 34 -12.45 1.13 0.38
C GLY A 34 -11.71 0.85 1.69
N VAL A 35 -10.70 -0.02 1.63
CA VAL A 35 -9.90 -0.38 2.81
C VAL A 35 -8.42 -0.43 2.50
N PHE A 36 -7.62 -0.17 3.52
CA PHE A 36 -6.18 -0.29 3.51
C PHE A 36 -5.81 -1.43 4.47
N PHE A 37 -5.43 -2.58 3.92
CA PHE A 37 -4.91 -3.72 4.67
C PHE A 37 -3.44 -3.50 4.97
N ASP A 38 -3.12 -3.20 6.22
CA ASP A 38 -1.73 -3.05 6.64
C ASP A 38 -1.14 -4.38 7.13
N GLU A 39 0.19 -4.44 7.13
CA GLU A 39 0.94 -5.65 7.48
C GLU A 39 0.51 -6.85 6.61
N MET A 40 0.31 -6.65 5.32
CA MET A 40 -0.12 -7.70 4.39
C MET A 40 0.86 -8.88 4.40
N ILE A 41 0.33 -10.10 4.40
CA ILE A 41 1.11 -11.33 4.17
C ILE A 41 1.77 -11.27 2.77
N TYR A 42 3.04 -11.66 2.64
CA TYR A 42 3.80 -11.49 1.39
C TYR A 42 4.71 -12.68 1.04
N GLU A 43 4.60 -13.79 1.76
CA GLU A 43 5.32 -15.02 1.48
C GLU A 43 4.99 -15.52 0.07
N ASP A 44 6.02 -15.99 -0.65
CA ASP A 44 5.89 -16.46 -2.03
C ASP A 44 5.33 -17.91 -2.10
N THR A 45 4.16 -18.12 -1.50
CA THR A 45 3.47 -19.42 -1.43
C THR A 45 2.01 -19.32 -1.88
N VAL A 46 1.44 -20.43 -2.36
CA VAL A 46 0.03 -20.48 -2.77
C VAL A 46 -0.90 -20.15 -1.59
N ALA A 47 -0.60 -20.70 -0.40
CA ALA A 47 -1.43 -20.51 0.79
C ALA A 47 -1.48 -19.04 1.25
N ALA A 48 -0.37 -18.31 1.17
CA ALA A 48 -0.31 -16.90 1.56
C ALA A 48 -1.10 -16.00 0.60
N VAL A 49 -0.95 -16.25 -0.70
CA VAL A 49 -1.71 -15.55 -1.74
C VAL A 49 -3.20 -15.84 -1.65
N ASP A 50 -3.59 -17.10 -1.46
CA ASP A 50 -4.99 -17.49 -1.27
C ASP A 50 -5.60 -16.87 -0.01
N HIS A 51 -4.80 -16.71 1.06
CA HIS A 51 -5.23 -16.00 2.26
C HIS A 51 -5.54 -14.53 1.94
N GLN A 52 -4.61 -13.82 1.30
CA GLN A 52 -4.81 -12.40 0.98
C GLN A 52 -5.96 -12.18 -0.01
N LYS A 53 -6.10 -13.04 -1.03
CA LYS A 53 -7.23 -13.02 -1.97
C LYS A 53 -8.59 -13.17 -1.27
N LYS A 54 -8.68 -14.00 -0.22
CA LYS A 54 -9.90 -14.15 0.58
C LYS A 54 -10.25 -12.84 1.30
N LEU A 55 -9.26 -12.11 1.82
CA LEU A 55 -9.48 -10.80 2.45
C LEU A 55 -9.96 -9.77 1.41
N ASN A 56 -9.34 -9.74 0.23
CA ASN A 56 -9.77 -8.86 -0.86
C ASN A 56 -11.24 -9.13 -1.26
N THR A 57 -11.57 -10.40 -1.48
CA THR A 57 -12.92 -10.84 -1.82
C THR A 57 -13.93 -10.46 -0.72
N ALA A 58 -13.55 -10.60 0.55
CA ALA A 58 -14.42 -10.23 1.68
C ALA A 58 -14.71 -8.72 1.70
N ALA A 59 -13.71 -7.87 1.42
CA ALA A 59 -13.88 -6.43 1.34
C ALA A 59 -14.76 -6.02 0.13
N HIS A 60 -14.52 -6.61 -1.05
CA HIS A 60 -15.36 -6.35 -2.23
C HIS A 60 -16.83 -6.77 -2.01
N ASN A 61 -17.07 -7.91 -1.35
CA ASN A 61 -18.43 -8.42 -1.08
C ASN A 61 -19.29 -7.47 -0.21
N ILE A 62 -18.68 -6.64 0.61
CA ILE A 62 -19.38 -5.62 1.41
C ILE A 62 -19.40 -4.23 0.74
N GLY A 63 -18.90 -4.14 -0.49
CA GLY A 63 -18.94 -2.95 -1.32
C GLY A 63 -17.74 -2.01 -1.19
N TYR A 64 -16.63 -2.47 -0.59
CA TYR A 64 -15.40 -1.68 -0.56
C TYR A 64 -14.64 -1.80 -1.87
N TRP A 65 -14.24 -0.65 -2.42
CA TRP A 65 -13.33 -0.55 -3.56
C TRP A 65 -12.66 0.84 -3.58
N PRO A 66 -11.33 0.94 -3.75
CA PRO A 66 -10.38 -0.16 -3.90
C PRO A 66 -9.99 -0.77 -2.54
N THR A 67 -9.39 -1.96 -2.58
CA THR A 67 -8.51 -2.46 -1.54
C THR A 67 -7.07 -2.07 -1.85
N VAL A 68 -6.41 -1.45 -0.87
CA VAL A 68 -4.96 -1.22 -0.89
C VAL A 68 -4.36 -2.17 0.13
N ALA A 69 -3.26 -2.85 -0.21
CA ALA A 69 -2.60 -3.76 0.71
C ALA A 69 -1.11 -3.45 0.83
N ASN A 70 -0.63 -3.36 2.06
CA ASN A 70 0.73 -2.93 2.38
C ASN A 70 1.50 -3.99 3.16
N PRO A 71 2.46 -4.69 2.54
CA PRO A 71 3.38 -5.57 3.26
C PRO A 71 4.59 -4.84 3.87
N GLY A 72 4.76 -3.55 3.59
CA GLY A 72 5.92 -2.75 4.00
C GLY A 72 7.20 -3.05 3.23
N THR A 73 7.12 -3.81 2.13
CA THR A 73 8.26 -4.24 1.32
C THR A 73 7.82 -4.66 -0.09
N ASP A 74 8.76 -5.14 -0.89
CA ASP A 74 8.47 -5.67 -2.22
C ASP A 74 7.57 -6.93 -2.17
N THR A 75 6.78 -7.16 -3.23
CA THR A 75 5.77 -8.23 -3.24
C THR A 75 5.92 -9.16 -4.44
N PRO A 76 5.85 -10.49 -4.26
CA PRO A 76 5.90 -11.43 -5.39
C PRO A 76 4.76 -11.21 -6.41
N GLY A 77 5.07 -11.40 -7.69
CA GLY A 77 4.15 -11.23 -8.82
C GLY A 77 2.88 -12.07 -8.74
N ARG A 78 2.92 -13.20 -8.03
CA ARG A 78 1.73 -14.05 -7.83
C ARG A 78 0.60 -13.38 -7.05
N TYR A 79 0.88 -12.37 -6.23
CA TYR A 79 -0.16 -11.57 -5.57
C TYR A 79 -0.94 -10.73 -6.59
N PHE A 80 -0.25 -10.20 -7.60
CA PHE A 80 -0.87 -9.50 -8.71
C PHE A 80 -1.62 -10.48 -9.64
N ALA A 81 -1.01 -11.64 -9.95
CA ALA A 81 -1.59 -12.68 -10.82
C ALA A 81 -2.96 -13.19 -10.34
N THR A 82 -3.17 -13.16 -9.04
CA THR A 82 -4.37 -13.69 -8.38
C THR A 82 -5.35 -12.61 -7.95
N GLU A 83 -5.04 -11.33 -8.20
CA GLU A 83 -5.82 -10.17 -7.75
C GLU A 83 -5.98 -10.16 -6.21
N ALA A 84 -4.86 -10.32 -5.50
CA ALA A 84 -4.83 -10.35 -4.03
C ALA A 84 -5.16 -8.97 -3.40
N ALA A 85 -5.06 -7.88 -4.15
CA ALA A 85 -5.57 -6.55 -3.82
C ALA A 85 -5.70 -5.72 -5.11
N ASP A 86 -6.47 -4.63 -5.08
CA ASP A 86 -6.59 -3.73 -6.24
C ASP A 86 -5.33 -2.88 -6.42
N VAL A 87 -4.69 -2.54 -5.29
CA VAL A 87 -3.41 -1.83 -5.23
C VAL A 87 -2.52 -2.47 -4.17
N ILE A 88 -1.27 -2.74 -4.50
CA ILE A 88 -0.25 -3.24 -3.57
C ILE A 88 0.83 -2.19 -3.39
N VAL A 89 1.16 -1.85 -2.14
CA VAL A 89 2.34 -1.04 -1.82
C VAL A 89 3.58 -1.89 -2.07
N VAL A 90 4.35 -1.56 -3.10
CA VAL A 90 5.56 -2.31 -3.49
C VAL A 90 6.84 -1.68 -2.95
N HIS A 91 6.73 -0.50 -2.34
CA HIS A 91 7.87 0.20 -1.73
C HIS A 91 7.39 1.11 -0.62
N GLU A 92 7.97 0.94 0.57
CA GLU A 92 7.80 1.79 1.74
C GLU A 92 9.17 2.03 2.39
N SER A 93 9.71 3.25 2.33
CA SER A 93 11.07 3.51 2.82
C SER A 93 11.39 5.00 3.03
N ASP A 94 12.49 5.28 3.74
CA ASP A 94 13.16 6.57 3.78
C ASP A 94 14.07 6.84 2.57
N ARG A 95 14.29 5.84 1.71
CA ARG A 95 15.12 5.96 0.50
C ARG A 95 14.28 5.73 -0.74
N TRP A 96 14.41 6.64 -1.71
CA TRP A 96 13.76 6.47 -3.01
C TRP A 96 14.18 5.14 -3.66
N PRO A 97 13.23 4.41 -4.26
CA PRO A 97 13.56 3.22 -5.01
C PRO A 97 14.29 3.58 -6.29
N THR A 98 15.07 2.63 -6.80
CA THR A 98 15.61 2.68 -8.15
C THR A 98 14.53 2.32 -9.18
N GLU A 99 14.75 2.70 -10.44
CA GLU A 99 13.89 2.29 -11.57
C GLU A 99 13.79 0.77 -11.68
N ALA A 100 14.89 0.03 -11.46
CA ALA A 100 14.90 -1.42 -11.51
C ALA A 100 14.02 -2.06 -10.41
N GLN A 101 14.04 -1.51 -9.20
CA GLN A 101 13.20 -1.98 -8.10
C GLN A 101 11.71 -1.82 -8.43
N LEU A 102 11.27 -0.62 -8.82
CA LEU A 102 9.85 -0.40 -9.15
C LEU A 102 9.40 -1.09 -10.44
N HIS A 103 10.32 -1.31 -11.39
CA HIS A 103 10.00 -2.06 -12.60
C HIS A 103 9.55 -3.49 -12.26
N GLY A 104 10.17 -4.13 -11.26
CA GLY A 104 9.80 -5.47 -10.83
C GLY A 104 10.02 -6.53 -11.92
N ASN A 105 10.95 -6.28 -12.86
CA ASN A 105 11.25 -7.19 -13.96
C ASN A 105 12.31 -8.22 -13.55
N TYR A 106 11.84 -9.26 -12.88
CA TYR A 106 12.60 -10.44 -12.50
C TYR A 106 11.70 -11.67 -12.54
N PHE A 107 12.28 -12.87 -12.47
CA PHE A 107 11.49 -14.11 -12.47
C PHE A 107 10.54 -14.16 -11.27
N GLY A 108 9.23 -14.22 -11.52
CA GLY A 108 8.20 -14.14 -10.48
C GLY A 108 7.92 -12.72 -9.99
N GLY A 109 8.41 -11.68 -10.67
CA GLY A 109 8.09 -10.28 -10.42
C GLY A 109 6.77 -9.84 -11.05
N TYR A 110 6.54 -8.53 -11.06
CA TYR A 110 5.24 -7.92 -11.40
C TYR A 110 5.30 -6.89 -12.54
N SER A 111 6.35 -6.92 -13.36
CA SER A 111 6.49 -6.00 -14.50
C SER A 111 5.34 -6.09 -15.51
N ASP A 112 4.69 -7.26 -15.62
CA ASP A 112 3.60 -7.51 -16.56
C ASP A 112 2.25 -6.91 -16.12
N TYR A 113 2.15 -6.42 -14.88
CA TYR A 113 0.90 -5.85 -14.34
C TYR A 113 0.88 -4.32 -14.46
N PRO A 114 -0.30 -3.70 -14.66
CA PRO A 114 -0.40 -2.25 -14.84
C PRO A 114 0.19 -1.44 -13.67
N PRO A 115 0.88 -0.32 -13.91
CA PRO A 115 1.33 0.58 -12.85
C PRO A 115 0.22 1.08 -11.90
N THR A 116 -1.04 1.04 -12.33
CA THR A 116 -2.20 1.45 -11.52
C THR A 116 -2.49 0.54 -10.34
N THR A 117 -1.96 -0.68 -10.33
CA THR A 117 -2.10 -1.66 -9.24
C THR A 117 -0.99 -1.54 -8.20
N ARG A 118 -0.12 -0.53 -8.31
CA ARG A 118 1.07 -0.37 -7.48
C ARG A 118 1.08 0.96 -6.76
N ALA A 119 1.56 0.93 -5.51
CA ALA A 119 1.75 2.09 -4.65
C ALA A 119 3.19 2.21 -4.13
N THR A 120 3.60 3.43 -3.84
CA THR A 120 4.91 3.80 -3.31
C THR A 120 4.73 4.82 -2.19
N LEU A 121 5.23 4.49 -1.01
CA LEU A 121 5.18 5.32 0.19
C LEU A 121 6.59 5.74 0.59
N MET A 122 6.80 7.05 0.75
CA MET A 122 8.10 7.63 1.07
C MET A 122 7.98 8.45 2.35
N TYR A 123 8.76 8.13 3.37
CA TYR A 123 8.86 8.91 4.61
C TYR A 123 10.25 9.51 4.79
N SER A 124 10.46 10.34 5.80
CA SER A 124 11.72 11.04 6.08
C SER A 124 12.27 11.87 4.91
N GLN A 125 11.40 12.32 3.99
CA GLN A 125 11.84 13.10 2.84
C GLN A 125 11.91 14.59 3.20
N ALA A 126 13.10 15.10 3.50
CA ALA A 126 13.28 16.53 3.79
C ALA A 126 12.79 17.43 2.64
N MET A 127 12.86 16.94 1.41
CA MET A 127 12.37 17.61 0.20
C MET A 127 11.54 16.64 -0.64
N CYS A 128 10.51 17.17 -1.30
CA CYS A 128 9.73 16.43 -2.29
C CYS A 128 10.41 16.51 -3.66
N ASP A 129 11.21 15.51 -4.04
CA ASP A 129 11.93 15.48 -5.32
C ASP A 129 10.97 15.19 -6.50
N PRO A 130 10.69 16.17 -7.39
CA PRO A 130 9.77 15.97 -8.50
C PRO A 130 10.30 14.98 -9.54
N ASN A 131 11.62 14.84 -9.71
CA ASN A 131 12.21 13.89 -10.65
C ASN A 131 12.05 12.47 -10.14
N ALA A 132 12.22 12.25 -8.84
CA ALA A 132 11.99 10.95 -8.23
C ALA A 132 10.52 10.53 -8.34
N ILE A 133 9.57 11.44 -8.11
CA ILE A 133 8.14 11.21 -8.35
C ILE A 133 7.87 10.89 -9.83
N LYS A 134 8.46 11.65 -10.77
CA LYS A 134 8.32 11.42 -12.22
C LYS A 134 8.93 10.10 -12.69
N MET A 135 9.94 9.58 -11.99
CA MET A 135 10.46 8.23 -12.21
C MET A 135 9.49 7.21 -11.65
N ALA A 136 9.12 7.32 -10.37
CA ALA A 136 8.23 6.37 -9.70
C ALA A 136 6.87 6.24 -10.42
N ARG A 137 6.31 7.35 -10.93
CA ARG A 137 5.01 7.35 -11.62
C ARG A 137 4.94 6.49 -12.88
N ARG A 138 6.09 6.12 -13.46
CA ARG A 138 6.16 5.20 -14.60
C ARG A 138 5.74 3.78 -14.21
N TYR A 139 5.90 3.43 -12.94
CA TYR A 139 5.75 2.07 -12.41
C TYR A 139 4.75 1.96 -11.26
N SER A 140 4.38 3.06 -10.62
CA SER A 140 3.43 3.10 -9.50
C SER A 140 2.54 4.34 -9.63
N ARG A 141 1.22 4.20 -9.57
CA ARG A 141 0.29 5.35 -9.74
C ARG A 141 -0.27 5.89 -8.43
N TRP A 142 0.03 5.24 -7.33
CA TRP A 142 -0.35 5.69 -5.98
C TRP A 142 0.93 6.08 -5.24
N ILE A 143 1.21 7.38 -5.19
CA ILE A 143 2.47 7.88 -4.61
C ILE A 143 2.13 8.82 -3.46
N TYR A 144 2.72 8.55 -2.29
CA TYR A 144 2.67 9.45 -1.15
C TYR A 144 4.06 9.66 -0.59
N VAL A 145 4.36 10.92 -0.28
CA VAL A 145 5.67 11.39 0.19
C VAL A 145 5.44 12.28 1.38
N THR A 146 6.12 12.02 2.48
CA THR A 146 6.07 12.83 3.70
C THR A 146 7.47 13.15 4.21
N GLN A 147 7.59 14.35 4.80
CA GLN A 147 8.76 14.77 5.56
C GLN A 147 8.86 14.09 6.91
N ASP A 148 7.75 13.54 7.42
CA ASP A 148 7.71 12.97 8.75
C ASP A 148 8.61 11.75 8.85
N THR A 149 9.21 11.56 10.02
CA THR A 149 10.29 10.58 10.20
C THR A 149 9.84 9.39 11.01
N TYR A 150 10.49 8.25 10.77
CA TYR A 150 10.29 7.03 11.54
C TYR A 150 11.63 6.50 12.03
N LYS A 151 11.68 6.15 13.31
CA LYS A 151 12.80 5.43 13.89
C LYS A 151 12.28 4.31 14.79
N LEU A 152 12.75 3.10 14.52
CA LEU A 152 12.38 1.93 15.31
C LEU A 152 12.73 2.17 16.79
N ASN A 153 11.74 1.99 17.67
CA ASN A 153 11.83 2.20 19.12
C ASN A 153 12.12 3.64 19.56
N ASP A 154 11.79 4.65 18.74
CA ASP A 154 11.84 6.06 19.11
C ASP A 154 10.41 6.57 19.41
N ALA A 155 10.18 7.00 20.64
CA ALA A 155 8.87 7.52 21.06
C ALA A 155 8.54 8.89 20.45
N ASP A 156 9.56 9.64 20.03
CA ASP A 156 9.38 10.95 19.40
C ASP A 156 9.10 10.84 17.90
N HIS A 157 9.42 9.68 17.29
CA HIS A 157 9.23 9.41 15.86
C HIS A 157 8.60 8.01 15.62
N PRO A 158 7.44 7.71 16.24
CA PRO A 158 6.90 6.36 16.30
C PRO A 158 6.19 5.93 15.01
N ASN A 159 5.71 6.87 14.19
CA ASN A 159 4.91 6.62 13.00
C ASN A 159 5.05 7.82 12.04
N PRO A 160 5.49 7.64 10.78
CA PRO A 160 5.63 8.75 9.84
C PRO A 160 4.29 9.14 9.17
N TRP A 161 3.20 8.44 9.49
CA TRP A 161 1.89 8.58 8.85
C TRP A 161 0.85 9.29 9.72
N ASP A 162 1.25 9.82 10.88
CA ASP A 162 0.36 10.46 11.85
C ASP A 162 0.11 11.96 11.57
N ASN A 163 0.90 12.56 10.67
CA ASN A 163 0.71 13.92 10.20
C ASN A 163 0.43 14.00 8.70
N LEU A 164 -0.32 15.05 8.32
CA LEU A 164 -0.50 15.39 6.92
C LEU A 164 0.81 15.88 6.33
N SER A 165 1.22 15.33 5.19
CA SER A 165 2.46 15.72 4.53
C SER A 165 2.45 17.19 4.13
N GLY A 166 3.52 17.90 4.46
CA GLY A 166 3.78 19.25 3.97
C GLY A 166 4.11 19.29 2.47
N HIS A 167 4.36 18.13 1.87
CA HIS A 167 4.67 17.99 0.44
C HIS A 167 3.45 17.82 -0.45
N LEU A 168 2.23 17.84 0.10
CA LEU A 168 0.99 17.60 -0.66
C LEU A 168 0.88 18.46 -1.92
N GLU A 169 1.14 19.76 -1.84
CA GLU A 169 1.02 20.64 -3.00
C GLU A 169 2.02 20.24 -4.10
N THR A 170 3.28 20.03 -3.73
CA THR A 170 4.34 19.62 -4.67
C THR A 170 4.03 18.26 -5.30
N MET A 171 3.54 17.30 -4.53
CA MET A 171 3.10 16.00 -5.05
C MET A 171 1.96 16.15 -6.05
N CYS A 172 0.88 16.84 -5.68
CA CYS A 172 -0.28 17.03 -6.54
C CYS A 172 0.10 17.72 -7.86
N ARG A 173 0.95 18.76 -7.79
CA ARG A 173 1.44 19.46 -8.97
C ARG A 173 2.26 18.53 -9.87
N THR A 174 3.21 17.80 -9.29
CA THR A 174 4.10 16.90 -10.05
C THR A 174 3.34 15.73 -10.70
N LEU A 175 2.28 15.23 -10.05
CA LEU A 175 1.46 14.13 -10.55
C LEU A 175 0.44 14.57 -11.61
N ALA A 176 0.11 15.87 -11.69
CA ALA A 176 -0.82 16.41 -12.67
C ALA A 176 -0.18 16.75 -14.04
N GLU A 177 1.15 16.84 -14.10
CA GLU A 177 1.94 17.09 -15.33
C GLU A 177 2.11 15.86 -16.22
#